data_AF-A0A7C5ALE6-F1
#
_entry.id   AF-A0A7C5ALE6-F1
#
_cell.length_a   1.000
_cell.length_b   1.000
_cell.length_c   1.000
_cell.angle_alpha   90.00
_cell.angle_beta   90.00
_cell.angle_gamma   90.00
#
_symmetry.space_group_name_H-M   'P 1'
#
loop_
_entity.id
_entity.type
_entity.pdbx_description
1 polymer ?
#
loop_
_entity_poly.entity_id
_entity_poly.type
_entity_poly.pdbx_seq_one_letter_code
_entity_poly.pdbx_strand_id
1 'polypeptide(L)'
;MPWFECIDCGEEFWREEDERWKVRCYDCWRARKEAEQAEKQWEASELRRLQEEVKRLYQTIGAHQTIIEGLRYHLTFLIFAAHPDRNGDDPRATEATKWLLEARDLLKGGTV
;
A
#
# COMPACT_ATOMS: atom_id res chain seq x y z
N MET A 1 27.90 5.41 -49.98
CA MET A 1 26.51 5.10 -49.56
C MET A 1 26.55 4.92 -48.06
N PRO A 2 25.80 5.71 -47.28
CA PRO A 2 26.01 5.78 -45.85
C PRO A 2 25.25 4.65 -45.14
N TRP A 3 25.80 3.45 -45.27
CA TRP A 3 25.49 2.30 -44.42
C TRP A 3 26.28 2.43 -43.12
N PHE A 4 25.63 2.16 -41.99
CA PHE A 4 26.25 2.22 -40.67
C PHE A 4 25.86 1.00 -39.86
N GLU A 5 26.73 0.59 -38.95
CA GLU A 5 26.46 -0.51 -38.03
C GLU A 5 25.61 -0.03 -36.85
N CYS A 6 24.58 -0.82 -36.51
CA CYS A 6 23.77 -0.58 -35.33
C CYS A 6 24.58 -0.79 -34.05
N ILE A 7 24.51 0.15 -33.11
CA ILE A 7 25.26 0.04 -31.83
C ILE A 7 24.79 -1.08 -30.90
N ASP A 8 23.61 -1.67 -31.14
CA ASP A 8 23.05 -2.72 -30.29
C ASP A 8 23.28 -4.12 -30.89
N CYS A 9 23.00 -4.32 -32.18
CA CYS A 9 23.10 -5.63 -32.84
C CYS A 9 24.25 -5.79 -33.86
N GLY A 10 24.91 -4.69 -34.25
CA GLY A 10 25.98 -4.71 -35.26
C GLY A 10 25.50 -4.78 -36.72
N GLU A 11 24.20 -5.01 -36.98
CA GLU A 11 23.66 -5.05 -38.35
C GLU A 11 23.80 -3.70 -39.07
N GLU A 12 24.08 -3.75 -40.36
CA GLU A 12 24.15 -2.55 -41.20
C GLU A 12 22.73 -2.01 -41.47
N PHE A 13 22.57 -0.70 -41.31
CA PHE A 13 21.34 0.00 -41.68
C PHE A 13 21.65 1.31 -42.39
N TRP A 14 20.71 1.73 -43.22
CA TRP A 14 20.81 2.98 -43.97
C TRP A 14 20.28 4.16 -43.15
N ARG A 15 20.96 5.31 -43.23
CA ARG A 15 20.48 6.62 -42.77
C ARG A 15 21.09 7.73 -43.62
N GLU A 16 20.43 8.88 -43.71
CA GLU A 16 21.00 10.05 -44.39
C GLU A 16 22.19 10.65 -43.61
N GLU A 17 23.04 11.43 -44.28
CA GLU A 17 24.24 12.03 -43.65
C GLU A 17 23.93 13.03 -42.53
N ASP A 18 22.77 13.67 -42.58
CA ASP A 18 22.26 14.61 -41.59
C ASP A 18 21.51 13.91 -40.43
N GLU A 19 21.12 12.64 -40.61
CA GLU A 19 20.45 11.82 -39.60
C GLU A 19 21.43 11.22 -38.57
N ARG A 20 22.42 12.00 -38.13
CA ARG A 20 23.46 11.56 -37.18
C ARG A 20 22.91 11.02 -35.86
N TRP A 21 21.68 11.38 -35.51
CA TRP A 21 20.95 10.92 -34.33
C TRP A 21 20.46 9.45 -34.44
N LYS A 22 20.33 8.89 -35.66
CA LYS A 22 20.00 7.47 -35.85
C LYS A 22 21.24 6.62 -35.64
N VAL A 23 21.41 6.08 -34.44
CA VAL A 23 22.54 5.20 -34.09
C VAL A 23 22.14 3.72 -34.02
N ARG A 24 20.88 3.40 -34.27
CA ARG A 24 20.31 2.05 -34.21
C ARG A 24 19.55 1.72 -35.48
N CYS A 25 19.54 0.44 -35.86
CA CYS A 25 18.61 -0.05 -36.86
C CYS A 25 17.16 0.06 -36.36
N TYR A 26 16.21 -0.03 -37.28
CA TYR A 26 14.80 0.13 -36.98
C TYR A 26 14.28 -0.91 -35.97
N ASP A 27 14.72 -2.16 -36.07
CA ASP A 27 14.27 -3.25 -35.19
C ASP A 27 14.77 -3.05 -33.75
N CYS A 28 16.04 -2.71 -33.55
CA CYS A 28 16.58 -2.40 -32.22
C CYS A 28 15.91 -1.16 -31.61
N TRP A 29 15.68 -0.12 -32.40
CA TRP A 29 14.94 1.06 -31.94
C TRP A 29 13.50 0.70 -31.54
N ARG A 30 12.79 -0.08 -32.36
CA ARG A 30 11.42 -0.52 -32.10
C ARG A 30 11.34 -1.37 -30.84
N ALA A 31 12.17 -2.40 -30.72
CA ALA A 31 12.21 -3.28 -29.55
C ALA A 31 12.46 -2.49 -28.26
N ARG A 32 13.37 -1.51 -28.30
CA ARG A 32 13.60 -0.62 -27.16
C ARG A 32 12.36 0.23 -26.85
N LYS A 33 11.67 0.77 -27.85
CA LYS A 33 10.45 1.57 -27.64
C LYS A 33 9.31 0.75 -27.07
N GLU A 34 9.17 -0.50 -27.51
CA GLU A 34 8.20 -1.46 -26.96
C GLU A 34 8.52 -1.79 -25.51
N ALA A 35 9.79 -2.03 -25.16
CA ALA A 35 10.21 -2.24 -23.78
C ALA A 35 9.95 -1.02 -22.88
N GLU A 36 10.32 0.19 -23.33
CA GLU A 36 10.02 1.45 -22.62
C GLU A 36 8.51 1.65 -22.42
N GLN A 37 7.69 1.24 -23.40
CA GLN A 37 6.23 1.33 -23.29
C GLN A 37 5.67 0.28 -22.32
N ALA A 38 6.16 -0.96 -22.38
CA ALA A 38 5.76 -2.03 -21.48
C ALA A 38 6.11 -1.70 -20.02
N GLU A 39 7.29 -1.13 -19.78
CA GLU A 39 7.71 -0.66 -18.46
C GLU A 39 6.77 0.42 -17.92
N LYS A 40 6.47 1.45 -18.71
CA LYS A 40 5.51 2.50 -18.33
C LYS A 40 4.11 1.96 -18.05
N GLN A 41 3.66 0.98 -18.84
CA GLN A 41 2.36 0.33 -18.62
C GLN A 41 2.35 -0.46 -17.32
N TRP A 42 3.44 -1.18 -17.04
CA TRP A 42 3.61 -1.91 -15.79
C TRP A 42 3.63 -0.96 -14.59
N GLU A 43 4.43 0.10 -14.63
CA GLU A 43 4.50 1.14 -13.58
C GLU A 43 3.13 1.76 -13.31
N ALA A 44 2.39 2.12 -14.37
CA ALA A 44 1.05 2.69 -14.23
C ALA A 44 0.05 1.69 -13.63
N SER A 45 0.16 0.41 -13.97
CA SER A 45 -0.67 -0.65 -13.40
C SER A 45 -0.37 -0.88 -11.92
N GLU A 46 0.91 -0.87 -11.55
CA GLU A 46 1.37 -1.09 -10.18
C GLU A 46 1.01 0.11 -9.29
N LEU A 47 1.18 1.33 -9.78
CA LEU A 47 0.73 2.53 -9.09
C LEU A 47 -0.77 2.49 -8.80
N ARG A 48 -1.59 2.09 -9.78
CA ARG A 48 -3.04 1.95 -9.59
C ARG A 48 -3.36 0.90 -8.54
N ARG A 49 -2.71 -0.26 -8.59
CA ARG A 49 -2.88 -1.34 -7.61
C ARG A 49 -2.55 -0.87 -6.19
N LEU A 50 -1.43 -0.15 -6.03
CA LEU A 50 -1.00 0.39 -4.74
C LEU A 50 -1.96 1.48 -4.24
N GLN A 51 -2.48 2.35 -5.11
CA GLN A 51 -3.48 3.35 -4.74
C GLN A 51 -4.79 2.72 -4.24
N GLU A 52 -5.24 1.66 -4.90
CA GLU A 52 -6.42 0.89 -4.48
C GLU A 52 -6.20 0.21 -3.13
N GLU A 53 -5.01 -0.38 -2.92
CA GLU A 53 -4.61 -1.00 -1.67
C GLU A 53 -4.61 0.00 -0.51
N VAL A 54 -3.96 1.16 -0.72
CA VAL A 54 -3.89 2.24 0.27
C VAL A 54 -5.31 2.72 0.62
N LYS A 55 -6.17 2.91 -0.38
CA LYS A 55 -7.57 3.30 -0.16
C LYS A 55 -8.31 2.27 0.70
N ARG A 56 -8.14 0.97 0.42
CA ARG A 56 -8.75 -0.11 1.20
C ARG A 56 -8.24 -0.13 2.65
N LEU A 57 -6.94 0.05 2.85
CA LEU A 57 -6.33 0.11 4.17
C LEU A 57 -6.86 1.31 4.97
N TYR A 58 -6.96 2.49 4.36
CA TYR A 58 -7.56 3.65 5.02
C TYR A 58 -9.02 3.42 5.42
N GLN A 59 -9.83 2.78 4.57
CA GLN A 59 -11.20 2.43 4.90
C GLN A 59 -11.26 1.46 6.08
N THR A 60 -10.39 0.45 6.10
CA THR A 60 -10.31 -0.56 7.17
C THR A 60 -9.88 0.09 8.49
N ILE A 61 -8.84 0.93 8.45
CA ILE A 61 -8.37 1.69 9.61
C ILE A 61 -9.47 2.60 10.14
N GLY A 62 -10.18 3.33 9.27
CA GLY A 62 -11.27 4.23 9.67
C GLY A 62 -12.43 3.48 10.35
N ALA A 63 -12.79 2.30 9.84
CA ALA A 63 -13.78 1.44 10.48
C ALA A 63 -13.33 0.98 11.88
N HIS A 64 -12.08 0.54 12.02
CA HIS A 64 -11.54 0.14 13.33
C HIS A 64 -11.41 1.32 14.30
N GLN A 65 -11.00 2.50 13.82
CA GLN A 65 -10.93 3.72 14.62
C GLN A 65 -12.31 4.11 15.19
N THR A 66 -13.37 3.96 14.40
CA THR A 66 -14.74 4.23 14.88
C THR A 66 -15.13 3.31 16.04
N ILE A 67 -14.81 2.01 15.94
CA ILE A 67 -15.06 1.02 17.00
C ILE A 67 -14.20 1.34 18.24
N ILE A 68 -12.92 1.63 18.03
CA ILE A 68 -11.98 1.97 19.11
C ILE A 68 -12.44 3.22 19.85
N GLU A 69 -12.90 4.24 19.15
CA GLU A 69 -13.37 5.48 19.79
C GLU A 69 -14.68 5.28 20.54
N GLY A 70 -15.61 4.48 19.99
CA GLY A 70 -16.80 4.06 20.72
C GLY A 70 -16.46 3.29 22.00
N LEU A 71 -15.51 2.36 21.93
CA LEU A 71 -15.02 1.64 23.10
C LEU A 71 -14.40 2.60 24.12
N ARG A 72 -13.54 3.52 23.68
CA ARG A 72 -12.90 4.55 24.53
C ARG A 72 -13.94 5.39 25.27
N TYR A 73 -14.97 5.84 24.55
CA TYR A 73 -16.05 6.65 25.10
C TYR A 73 -16.83 5.90 26.19
N HIS A 74 -17.16 4.62 25.97
CA HIS A 74 -17.95 3.82 26.90
C HIS A 74 -17.14 3.08 27.97
N LEU A 75 -15.81 3.11 27.91
CA LEU A 75 -14.94 2.19 28.66
C LEU A 75 -15.14 2.24 30.17
N THR A 76 -15.21 3.45 30.74
CA THR A 76 -15.41 3.64 32.18
C THR A 76 -16.74 3.06 32.64
N PHE A 77 -17.80 3.22 31.84
CA PHE A 77 -19.12 2.67 32.14
C PHE A 77 -19.11 1.14 32.06
N LEU A 78 -18.47 0.57 31.04
CA LEU A 78 -18.36 -0.88 30.86
C LEU A 78 -17.57 -1.52 32.01
N ILE A 79 -16.46 -0.92 32.45
CA ILE A 79 -15.68 -1.39 33.60
C ILE A 79 -16.56 -1.41 34.86
N PHE A 80 -17.30 -0.32 35.10
CA PHE A 80 -18.18 -0.23 36.25
C PHE A 80 -19.29 -1.30 36.21
N ALA A 81 -19.94 -1.47 35.05
CA ALA A 81 -21.02 -2.44 34.88
C ALA A 81 -20.55 -3.90 35.04
N ALA A 82 -19.33 -4.20 34.58
CA ALA A 82 -18.74 -5.54 34.65
C ALA A 82 -18.09 -5.88 36.00
N HIS A 83 -18.02 -4.94 36.96
CA HIS A 83 -17.31 -5.16 38.22
C HIS A 83 -17.87 -6.34 39.03
N PRO A 84 -17.03 -7.24 39.59
CA PRO A 84 -17.47 -8.42 40.33
C PRO A 84 -18.42 -8.11 41.50
N ASP A 85 -18.15 -7.05 42.27
CA ASP A 85 -19.03 -6.60 43.38
C ASP A 85 -20.49 -6.37 42.96
N ARG A 86 -20.72 -5.97 41.70
CA ARG A 86 -22.07 -5.71 41.17
C ARG A 86 -22.71 -6.96 40.56
N ASN A 87 -21.91 -7.98 40.31
CA ASN A 87 -22.31 -9.22 39.65
C ASN A 87 -22.16 -10.43 40.58
N GLY A 88 -22.10 -10.21 41.90
CA GLY A 88 -22.06 -11.28 42.91
C GLY A 88 -20.80 -12.14 42.85
N ASP A 89 -19.65 -11.51 42.58
CA ASP A 89 -18.35 -12.18 42.47
C ASP A 89 -18.28 -13.26 41.37
N ASP A 90 -19.11 -13.14 40.33
CA ASP A 90 -19.06 -14.03 39.17
C ASP A 90 -17.66 -14.02 38.54
N PRO A 91 -17.00 -15.18 38.37
CA PRO A 91 -15.68 -15.26 37.76
C PRO A 91 -15.61 -14.61 36.36
N ARG A 92 -16.71 -14.63 35.60
CA ARG A 92 -16.80 -14.01 34.28
C ARG A 92 -16.78 -12.48 34.35
N ALA A 93 -17.34 -11.90 35.41
CA ALA A 93 -17.32 -10.46 35.66
C ALA A 93 -15.90 -9.99 36.03
N THR A 94 -15.18 -10.82 36.78
CA THR A 94 -13.75 -10.60 37.08
C THR A 94 -12.90 -10.62 35.81
N GLU A 95 -13.10 -11.62 34.95
CA GLU A 95 -12.39 -11.73 33.66
C GLU A 95 -12.70 -10.56 32.74
N ALA A 96 -13.97 -10.20 32.58
CA ALA A 96 -14.40 -9.07 31.75
C ALA A 96 -13.82 -7.73 32.26
N THR A 97 -13.86 -7.50 33.58
CA THR A 97 -13.27 -6.31 34.20
C THR A 97 -11.77 -6.24 33.93
N LYS A 98 -11.04 -7.36 34.08
CA LYS A 98 -9.60 -7.44 33.80
C LYS A 98 -9.31 -7.08 32.34
N TRP A 99 -10.03 -7.68 31.38
CA TRP A 99 -9.86 -7.40 29.96
C TRP A 99 -10.12 -5.92 29.62
N LEU A 100 -11.17 -5.31 30.19
CA LEU A 100 -11.50 -3.90 29.97
C LEU A 100 -10.44 -2.95 30.56
N LEU A 101 -9.81 -3.32 31.68
CA LEU A 101 -8.70 -2.55 32.26
C LEU A 101 -7.44 -2.64 31.38
N GLU A 102 -7.12 -3.81 30.84
CA GLU A 102 -6.03 -3.99 29.87
C GLU A 102 -6.29 -3.16 28.60
N ALA A 103 -7.51 -3.22 28.07
CA ALA A 103 -7.92 -2.41 26.92
C ALA A 103 -7.79 -0.91 27.19
N ARG A 104 -8.15 -0.44 28.40
CA ARG A 104 -7.97 0.96 28.81
C ARG A 104 -6.51 1.39 28.77
N ASP A 105 -5.61 0.55 29.23
CA ASP A 105 -4.19 0.88 29.31
C ASP A 105 -3.55 0.87 27.91
N LEU A 106 -3.92 -0.08 27.05
CA LEU A 106 -3.56 -0.09 25.62
C LEU A 106 -4.04 1.18 24.89
N LEU A 107 -5.29 1.60 25.14
CA LEU A 107 -5.87 2.78 24.52
C LEU A 107 -5.25 4.11 25.02
N LYS A 108 -4.63 4.12 26.20
CA LYS A 108 -3.88 5.29 26.72
C LYS A 108 -2.48 5.42 26.12
N GLY A 109 -1.85 4.31 25.73
CA GLY A 109 -0.51 4.29 25.12
C GLY A 109 -0.48 4.60 23.61
N GLY A 110 -1.64 4.68 22.95
CA GLY A 110 -1.78 4.85 21.50
C GLY A 110 -1.88 6.30 20.99
N THR A 111 -1.14 7.24 21.59
CA THR A 111 -0.91 8.57 20.96
C THR A 111 0.25 8.43 19.98
N VAL A 112 -0.07 8.30 18.69
CA VAL A 112 0.82 8.62 17.57
C VAL A 112 0.35 9.93 16.97
#